data_AF-A0A0N5A5M5-F1
#
_entry.id   AF-A0A0N5A5M5-F1
#
_cell.length_a   1.000
_cell.length_b   1.000
_cell.length_c   1.000
_cell.angle_alpha   90.00
_cell.angle_beta   90.00
_cell.angle_gamma   90.00
#
_symmetry.space_group_name_H-M   'P 1'
#
loop_
_entity.id
_entity.type
_entity.pdbx_description
1 polymer ?
#
loop_
_entity_poly.entity_id
_entity_poly.type
_entity_poly.pdbx_seq_one_letter_code
_entity_poly.pdbx_strand_id
1 'polypeptide(L)'
;MIRALNECYNLAFVTNSVLSIRIERLKTPLFNSAIRDLQSPDTFAQFYNNKRKVNHLYSGLFELQRDLIPDECRSKSGYLKTFLQIVHSELVLSPLFVFDIKKLENIMR
;
A
#
# COMPACT_ATOMS: atom_id res chain seq x y z
N MET A 1 -2.57 21.95 -2.07
CA MET A 1 -3.52 20.81 -2.12
C MET A 1 -2.87 19.50 -1.67
N ILE A 2 -1.74 19.06 -2.27
CA ILE A 2 -1.00 17.84 -1.87
C ILE A 2 -0.51 17.88 -0.41
N ARG A 3 -0.05 19.05 0.07
CA ARG A 3 0.44 19.24 1.44
C ARG A 3 -0.62 18.96 2.52
N ALA A 4 -1.82 19.52 2.35
CA ALA A 4 -2.94 19.31 3.27
C ALA A 4 -3.44 17.86 3.27
N LEU A 5 -3.40 17.19 2.11
CA LEU A 5 -3.75 15.77 2.02
C LEU A 5 -2.71 14.91 2.77
N ASN A 6 -1.41 15.17 2.54
CA ASN A 6 -0.34 14.50 3.27
C ASN A 6 -0.40 14.75 4.79
N GLU A 7 -0.76 15.96 5.23
CA GLU A 7 -0.92 16.29 6.65
C GLU A 7 -2.11 15.55 7.28
N CYS A 8 -3.28 15.54 6.62
CA CYS A 8 -4.42 14.73 7.07
C CYS A 8 -4.08 13.24 7.12
N TYR A 9 -3.33 12.74 6.13
CA TYR A 9 -2.89 11.35 6.10
C TYR A 9 -1.87 11.04 7.21
N ASN A 10 -0.89 11.90 7.41
CA ASN A 10 0.10 11.73 8.47
C ASN A 10 -0.57 11.75 9.85
N LEU A 11 -1.51 12.66 10.09
CA LEU A 11 -2.25 12.74 11.35
C LEU A 11 -3.19 11.53 11.57
N ALA A 12 -3.87 11.06 10.53
CA ALA A 12 -4.84 9.97 10.64
C ALA A 12 -4.19 8.56 10.63
N PHE A 13 -3.03 8.39 9.97
CA PHE A 13 -2.51 7.06 9.64
C PHE A 13 -1.11 6.77 10.18
N VAL A 14 -0.22 7.77 10.20
CA VAL A 14 1.18 7.60 10.64
C VAL A 14 1.32 7.95 12.12
N THR A 15 0.66 9.03 12.54
CA THR A 15 0.61 9.47 13.93
C THR A 15 -0.21 8.45 14.72
N ASN A 16 0.34 7.93 15.82
CA ASN A 16 -0.21 6.84 16.66
C ASN A 16 -0.08 5.41 16.10
N SER A 17 0.82 5.15 15.14
CA SER A 17 1.14 3.78 14.68
C SER A 17 -0.04 2.98 14.10
N VAL A 18 -1.09 3.66 13.65
CA VAL A 18 -2.32 2.99 13.16
C VAL A 18 -2.04 2.16 11.91
N LEU A 19 -1.31 2.73 10.94
CA LEU A 19 -0.94 2.03 9.71
C LEU A 19 -0.07 0.80 10.00
N SER A 20 0.97 0.94 10.82
CA SER A 20 1.87 -0.17 11.16
C SER A 20 1.13 -1.30 11.85
N ILE A 21 0.26 -1.00 12.83
CA ILE A 21 -0.59 -1.99 13.50
C ILE A 21 -1.50 -2.73 12.51
N ARG A 22 -2.05 -2.04 11.50
CA ARG A 22 -2.89 -2.68 10.49
C ARG A 22 -2.07 -3.53 9.51
N ILE A 23 -0.88 -3.09 9.13
CA ILE A 23 0.05 -3.89 8.31
C ILE A 23 0.47 -5.16 9.05
N GLU A 24 0.71 -5.11 10.37
CA GLU A 24 1.01 -6.31 11.17
C GLU A 24 -0.07 -7.39 11.02
N ARG A 25 -1.34 -7.00 10.94
CA ARG A 25 -2.47 -7.94 10.75
C ARG A 25 -2.48 -8.61 9.38
N LEU A 26 -1.80 -8.03 8.39
CA LEU A 26 -1.68 -8.58 7.04
C LEU A 26 -0.46 -9.49 6.87
N LYS A 27 0.41 -9.62 7.88
CA LYS A 27 1.66 -10.41 7.81
C LYS A 27 1.43 -11.92 7.76
N THR A 28 0.90 -12.39 6.66
CA THR A 28 0.93 -13.80 6.29
C THR A 28 2.31 -14.16 5.72
N PRO A 29 2.70 -15.44 5.67
CA PRO A 29 3.93 -15.86 4.98
C PRO A 29 3.98 -15.40 3.52
N LEU A 30 2.83 -15.37 2.85
CA LEU A 30 2.72 -14.95 1.45
C LEU A 30 2.91 -13.43 1.31
N PHE A 31 2.31 -12.64 2.20
CA PHE A 31 2.49 -11.18 2.24
C PHE A 31 3.95 -10.82 2.53
N ASN A 32 4.54 -11.42 3.58
CA ASN A 32 5.93 -11.19 3.95
C ASN A 32 6.91 -11.55 2.82
N SER A 33 6.65 -12.66 2.12
CA SER A 33 7.45 -13.02 0.95
C SER A 33 7.28 -12.03 -0.19
N ALA A 34 6.06 -11.52 -0.43
CA ALA A 34 5.85 -10.48 -1.44
C ALA A 34 6.61 -9.18 -1.08
N ILE A 35 6.57 -8.75 0.18
CA ILE A 35 7.31 -7.55 0.62
C ILE A 35 8.81 -7.76 0.43
N ARG A 36 9.35 -8.90 0.85
CA ARG A 36 10.79 -9.21 0.66
C ARG A 36 11.21 -9.14 -0.80
N ASP A 37 10.40 -9.70 -1.71
CA ASP A 37 10.69 -9.67 -3.14
C ASP A 37 10.72 -8.23 -3.70
N LEU A 38 9.96 -7.31 -3.08
CA LEU A 38 9.82 -5.90 -3.50
C LEU A 38 10.83 -4.94 -2.83
N GLN A 39 11.60 -5.41 -1.85
CA GLN A 39 12.63 -4.62 -1.19
C GLN A 39 13.94 -4.56 -2.00
N SER A 40 14.17 -5.51 -2.91
CA SER A 40 15.32 -5.51 -3.82
C SER A 40 14.89 -5.59 -5.29
N PRO A 41 15.44 -4.76 -6.19
CA PRO A 41 15.20 -4.87 -7.63
C PRO A 41 15.52 -6.26 -8.20
N ASP A 42 16.52 -6.94 -7.64
CA ASP A 42 16.98 -8.26 -8.10
C ASP A 42 15.91 -9.35 -7.90
N THR A 43 14.96 -9.13 -6.99
CA THR A 43 13.92 -10.10 -6.64
C THR A 43 12.55 -9.75 -7.20
N PHE A 44 12.40 -8.64 -7.94
CA PHE A 44 11.11 -8.25 -8.53
C PHE A 44 10.49 -9.33 -9.42
N ALA A 45 11.30 -10.03 -10.21
CA ALA A 45 10.83 -11.11 -11.06
C ALA A 45 10.14 -12.23 -10.24
N GLN A 46 10.61 -12.50 -9.02
CA GLN A 46 10.02 -13.52 -8.14
C GLN A 46 8.62 -13.12 -7.67
N PHE A 47 8.39 -11.82 -7.43
CA PHE A 47 7.06 -11.29 -7.12
C PHE A 47 6.13 -11.42 -8.33
N TYR A 48 6.53 -10.90 -9.49
CA TYR A 48 5.67 -10.84 -10.68
C TYR A 48 5.37 -12.22 -11.28
N ASN A 49 6.29 -13.18 -11.18
CA ASN A 49 6.06 -14.55 -11.63
C ASN A 49 5.09 -15.32 -10.74
N ASN A 50 4.75 -14.81 -9.55
CA ASN A 50 3.81 -15.44 -8.63
C ASN A 50 2.51 -14.64 -8.53
N LYS A 51 1.54 -14.97 -9.39
CA LYS A 51 0.21 -14.32 -9.41
C LYS A 51 -0.48 -14.30 -8.03
N ARG A 52 -0.25 -15.32 -7.20
CA ARG A 52 -0.83 -15.40 -5.86
C ARG A 52 -0.25 -14.33 -4.93
N LYS A 53 1.07 -14.10 -4.96
CA LYS A 53 1.73 -13.01 -4.22
C LYS A 53 1.20 -11.66 -4.66
N VAL A 54 1.13 -11.43 -5.97
CA VAL A 54 0.62 -10.17 -6.53
C VAL A 54 -0.80 -9.93 -6.03
N ASN A 55 -1.71 -10.88 -6.25
CA ASN A 55 -3.10 -10.68 -5.84
C ASN A 55 -3.24 -10.51 -4.33
N HIS A 56 -2.51 -11.28 -3.53
CA HIS A 56 -2.55 -11.16 -2.07
C HIS A 56 -2.07 -9.79 -1.57
N LEU A 57 -1.01 -9.23 -2.17
CA LEU A 57 -0.55 -7.88 -1.85
C LEU A 57 -1.62 -6.84 -2.17
N TYR A 58 -2.19 -6.86 -3.38
CA TYR A 58 -3.20 -5.89 -3.78
C TYR A 58 -4.52 -6.03 -3.00
N SER A 59 -4.91 -7.24 -2.61
CA SER A 59 -6.03 -7.44 -1.68
C SER A 59 -5.75 -6.82 -0.31
N GLY A 60 -4.54 -6.99 0.24
CA GLY A 60 -4.15 -6.34 1.49
C GLY A 60 -4.15 -4.81 1.39
N LEU A 61 -3.67 -4.25 0.27
CA LEU A 61 -3.74 -2.80 0.01
C LEU A 61 -5.19 -2.30 -0.06
N PHE A 62 -6.08 -3.08 -0.67
CA PHE A 62 -7.51 -2.78 -0.73
C PHE A 62 -8.15 -2.77 0.67
N GLU A 63 -7.82 -3.74 1.52
CA GLU A 63 -8.31 -3.79 2.90
C GLU A 63 -7.79 -2.60 3.72
N LEU A 64 -6.50 -2.27 3.60
CA LEU A 64 -5.91 -1.11 4.27
C LEU A 64 -6.59 0.19 3.85
N GLN A 65 -6.74 0.43 2.55
CA GLN A 65 -7.35 1.68 2.08
C GLN A 65 -8.81 1.79 2.54
N ARG A 66 -9.56 0.68 2.53
CA ARG A 66 -10.97 0.64 2.96
C ARG A 66 -11.11 0.91 4.45
N ASP A 67 -10.23 0.33 5.26
CA ASP A 67 -10.31 0.43 6.71
C ASP A 67 -9.75 1.76 7.25
N LEU A 68 -8.80 2.36 6.53
CA LEU A 68 -8.10 3.55 6.97
C LEU A 68 -8.67 4.81 6.34
N ILE A 69 -8.93 4.84 5.03
CA ILE A 69 -9.23 6.09 4.34
C ILE A 69 -10.73 6.42 4.49
N PRO A 70 -11.09 7.58 5.10
CA PRO A 70 -12.46 8.03 5.15
C PRO A 70 -13.06 8.22 3.75
N ASP A 71 -14.35 7.96 3.60
CA ASP A 71 -15.01 8.02 2.29
C ASP A 71 -14.91 9.42 1.66
N GLU A 72 -14.87 10.48 2.47
CA GLU A 72 -14.72 11.87 2.03
C GLU A 72 -13.34 12.15 1.43
N CYS A 73 -12.34 11.32 1.76
CA CYS A 73 -10.99 11.40 1.19
C CYS A 73 -10.87 10.59 -0.11
N ARG A 74 -11.66 9.52 -0.29
CA ARG A 74 -11.61 8.66 -1.50
C ARG A 74 -12.09 9.36 -2.77
N SER A 75 -12.91 10.41 -2.63
CA SER A 75 -13.35 11.23 -3.76
C SER A 75 -12.30 12.25 -4.22
N LYS A 76 -11.21 12.46 -3.46
CA LYS A 76 -10.21 13.48 -3.75
C LYS A 76 -9.18 12.97 -4.76
N SER A 77 -8.92 13.74 -5.81
CA SER A 77 -7.88 13.41 -6.79
C SER A 77 -6.52 13.20 -6.11
N GLY A 78 -5.85 12.10 -6.46
CA GLY A 78 -4.51 11.76 -5.98
C GLY A 78 -4.45 11.07 -4.61
N TYR A 79 -5.58 10.83 -3.93
CA TYR A 79 -5.58 10.17 -2.61
C TYR A 79 -4.90 8.79 -2.64
N LEU A 80 -5.19 7.99 -3.67
CA LEU A 80 -4.66 6.64 -3.81
C LEU A 80 -3.14 6.65 -4.03
N LYS A 81 -2.65 7.64 -4.79
CA LYS A 81 -1.22 7.86 -4.98
C LYS A 81 -0.53 8.20 -3.67
N THR A 82 -1.08 9.13 -2.89
CA THR A 82 -0.56 9.49 -1.56
C THR A 82 -0.56 8.29 -0.61
N PHE A 83 -1.67 7.55 -0.54
CA PHE A 83 -1.77 6.33 0.27
C PHE A 83 -0.67 5.32 -0.07
N LEU A 84 -0.49 5.01 -1.36
CA LEU A 84 0.51 4.03 -1.80
C LEU A 84 1.94 4.50 -1.54
N GLN A 85 2.22 5.81 -1.59
CA GLN A 85 3.54 6.35 -1.22
C GLN A 85 3.86 6.17 0.26
N ILE A 86 2.86 6.35 1.13
CA ILE A 86 3.01 6.15 2.57
C ILE A 86 3.23 4.66 2.86
N VAL A 87 2.41 3.78 2.28
CA VAL A 87 2.57 2.33 2.44
C VAL A 87 3.92 1.85 1.90
N HIS A 88 4.37 2.39 0.77
CA HIS A 88 5.70 2.09 0.20
C HIS A 88 6.82 2.41 1.22
N SER A 89 6.74 3.58 1.85
CA SER A 89 7.71 4.03 2.85
C SER A 89 7.69 3.15 4.10
N GLU A 90 6.48 2.83 4.60
CA GLU A 90 6.28 2.01 5.80
C GLU A 90 6.80 0.57 5.63
N LEU A 91 6.65 0.01 4.43
CA LEU A 91 7.12 -1.33 4.08
C LEU A 91 8.59 -1.37 3.65
N VAL A 92 9.25 -0.20 3.60
CA VAL A 92 10.66 -0.04 3.21
C VAL A 92 10.93 -0.66 1.83
N LEU A 93 10.02 -0.43 0.87
CA LEU A 93 10.15 -1.01 -0.47
C LEU A 93 11.28 -0.35 -1.27
N SER A 94 11.77 -1.04 -2.29
CA SER A 94 12.78 -0.49 -3.19
C SER A 94 12.25 0.82 -3.84
N PRO A 95 13.09 1.87 -3.96
CA PRO A 95 12.69 3.10 -4.64
C PRO A 95 12.40 2.90 -6.14
N LEU A 96 12.85 1.78 -6.73
CA LEU A 96 12.56 1.40 -8.11
C LEU A 96 11.22 0.67 -8.25
N PHE A 97 10.62 0.24 -7.15
CA PHE A 97 9.30 -0.38 -7.16
C PHE A 97 8.21 0.69 -7.15
N VAL A 98 7.25 0.56 -8.06
CA VAL A 98 6.06 1.41 -8.13
C VAL A 98 4.82 0.51 -8.13
N PHE A 99 3.88 0.79 -7.23
CA PHE A 99 2.60 0.12 -7.23
C PHE A 99 1.80 0.43 -8.51
N ASP A 100 1.12 -0.57 -9.04
CA ASP A 100 0.14 -0.46 -10.11
C ASP A 100 -1.17 0.09 -9.56
N ILE A 101 -1.29 1.43 -9.63
CA ILE A 101 -2.48 2.16 -9.18
C ILE A 101 -3.73 1.64 -9.90
N LYS A 102 -3.67 1.37 -11.21
CA LYS A 102 -4.84 0.92 -11.99
C LYS A 102 -5.31 -0.44 -11.53
N LYS A 103 -4.40 -1.34 -11.17
CA LYS A 103 -4.77 -2.64 -10.60
C LYS A 103 -5.53 -2.48 -9.28
N LEU A 104 -5.11 -1.57 -8.41
CA LEU A 104 -5.83 -1.30 -7.16
C LEU A 104 -7.18 -0.65 -7.42
N GLU A 105 -7.26 0.33 -8.32
CA GLU A 105 -8.53 0.96 -8.73
C GLU A 105 -9.53 -0.06 -9.28
N ASN A 106 -9.06 -1.03 -10.08
CA ASN A 106 -9.92 -2.09 -10.62
C ASN A 106 -10.48 -3.04 -9.55
N ILE A 107 -9.78 -3.24 -8.43
CA ILE A 107 -10.28 -4.04 -7.30
C ILE A 107 -11.33 -3.28 -6.49
N MET A 108 -11.27 -1.94 -6.51
CA MET A 108 -12.19 -1.07 -5.78
C MET A 108 -13.54 -0.86 -6.49
N ARG A 109 -13.63 -1.21 -7.77
CA ARG A 109 -14.85 -1.13 -8.59
C ARG A 109 -15.70 -2.38 -8.42
#